data_AF-V6IY74-F1
#
_entry.id   AF-V6IY74-F1
#
_cell.length_a   1.000
_cell.length_b   1.000
_cell.length_c   1.000
_cell.angle_alpha   90.00
_cell.angle_beta   90.00
_cell.angle_gamma   90.00
#
_symmetry.space_group_name_H-M   'P 1'
#
loop_
_entity.id
_entity.type
_entity.pdbx_description
1 polymer ?
#
loop_
_entity_poly.entity_id
_entity_poly.type
_entity_poly.pdbx_seq_one_letter_code
_entity_poly.pdbx_strand_id
1 'polypeptide(L)'
;MKSFLMDLYQIRPSQLYLDQEKIERLKGAFDPLNVRFNAPLPIKKNGGEAFLTDGHTRAFLYSEAKISVIPVYWDTDDLDMDLYQTCLEWCRKEQVIFIDDLKDRILPHEQFEKQWIERCARAVKGED
;
A
#
# COMPACT_ATOMS: atom_id res chain seq x y z
N MET A 1 18.21 8.92 3.63
CA MET A 1 17.41 7.69 3.74
C MET A 1 18.05 6.61 2.87
N LYS A 2 18.38 5.45 3.42
CA LYS A 2 19.05 4.36 2.67
C LYS A 2 17.98 3.43 2.10
N SER A 3 17.85 3.38 0.78
CA SER A 3 16.96 2.44 0.11
C SER A 3 17.64 1.10 -0.15
N PHE A 4 16.84 0.06 -0.34
CA PHE A 4 17.27 -1.28 -0.72
C PHE A 4 16.19 -1.93 -1.59
N LEU A 5 16.48 -3.10 -2.15
CA LEU A 5 15.53 -3.88 -2.94
C LEU A 5 14.87 -4.94 -2.07
N MET A 6 13.55 -5.12 -2.22
CA MET A 6 12.77 -6.13 -1.51
C MET A 6 11.72 -6.72 -2.45
N ASP A 7 11.42 -8.01 -2.29
CA ASP A 7 10.34 -8.64 -3.04
C ASP A 7 8.98 -8.20 -2.48
N LEU A 8 8.06 -7.80 -3.36
CA LEU A 8 6.69 -7.40 -3.04
C LEU A 8 5.95 -8.46 -2.21
N TYR A 9 6.21 -9.76 -2.45
CA TYR A 9 5.60 -10.84 -1.67
C TYR A 9 6.11 -10.92 -0.23
N GLN A 10 7.15 -10.18 0.13
CA GLN A 10 7.62 -10.03 1.50
C GLN A 10 7.00 -8.82 2.22
N ILE A 11 6.18 -8.02 1.53
CA ILE A 11 5.61 -6.78 2.03
C ILE A 11 4.08 -6.90 2.03
N ARG A 12 3.44 -6.60 3.16
CA ARG A 12 1.98 -6.57 3.26
C ARG A 12 1.39 -5.24 2.83
N PRO A 13 0.23 -5.25 2.16
CA PRO A 13 -0.59 -4.07 2.09
C PRO A 13 -1.19 -3.76 3.47
N SER A 14 -1.38 -2.47 3.70
CA SER A 14 -2.10 -1.89 4.85
C SER A 14 -3.34 -1.12 4.37
N GLN A 15 -3.82 -1.42 3.16
CA GLN A 15 -4.94 -0.77 2.51
C GLN A 15 -5.81 -1.80 1.81
N LEU A 16 -7.13 -1.68 1.93
CA LEU A 16 -8.09 -2.63 1.37
C LEU A 16 -8.52 -2.33 -0.05
N TYR A 17 -8.50 -1.06 -0.46
CA TYR A 17 -9.02 -0.63 -1.76
C TYR A 17 -8.02 0.25 -2.47
N LEU A 18 -8.02 0.29 -3.79
CA LEU A 18 -7.26 1.28 -4.56
C LEU A 18 -8.20 2.32 -5.17
N ASP A 19 -7.71 3.54 -5.30
CA ASP A 19 -8.41 4.62 -6.00
C ASP A 19 -8.12 4.54 -7.50
N GLN A 20 -9.17 4.33 -8.30
CA GLN A 20 -9.10 4.27 -9.76
C GLN A 20 -8.50 5.53 -10.36
N GLU A 21 -8.88 6.72 -9.90
CA GLU A 21 -8.37 7.99 -10.44
C GLU A 21 -6.88 8.15 -10.16
N LYS A 22 -6.42 7.71 -8.97
CA LYS A 22 -4.99 7.70 -8.62
C LYS A 22 -4.20 6.75 -9.52
N ILE A 23 -4.76 5.57 -9.84
CA ILE A 23 -4.15 4.63 -10.80
C ILE A 23 -4.03 5.27 -12.18
N GLU A 24 -5.11 5.82 -12.71
CA GLU A 24 -5.15 6.41 -14.06
C GLU A 24 -4.18 7.59 -14.18
N ARG A 25 -4.14 8.46 -13.17
CA ARG A 25 -3.18 9.57 -13.10
C ARG A 25 -1.74 9.09 -13.12
N LEU A 26 -1.43 8.00 -12.40
CA LEU A 26 -0.07 7.48 -12.32
C LEU A 26 0.37 6.74 -13.60
N LYS A 27 -0.55 6.10 -14.33
CA LYS A 27 -0.21 5.39 -15.58
C LYS A 27 0.48 6.28 -16.63
N GLY A 28 0.29 7.60 -16.59
CA GLY A 28 0.97 8.55 -17.48
C GLY A 28 2.32 9.09 -16.97
N ALA A 29 2.65 8.91 -15.70
CA ALA A 29 3.79 9.54 -15.04
C ALA A 29 4.75 8.56 -14.34
N PHE A 30 4.33 7.31 -14.17
CA PHE A 30 5.08 6.27 -13.47
C PHE A 30 5.36 5.09 -14.40
N ASP A 31 6.64 4.79 -14.59
CA ASP A 31 7.09 3.62 -15.35
C ASP A 31 7.58 2.53 -14.39
N PRO A 32 6.82 1.45 -14.15
CA PRO A 32 7.21 0.37 -13.27
C PRO A 32 8.44 -0.41 -13.79
N LEU A 33 8.76 -0.36 -15.08
CA LEU A 33 9.94 -1.04 -15.64
C LEU A 33 11.24 -0.32 -15.28
N ASN A 34 11.18 0.97 -14.96
CA ASN A 34 12.34 1.77 -14.62
C ASN A 34 12.70 1.71 -13.12
N VAL A 35 12.71 0.49 -12.56
CA VAL A 35 12.81 0.17 -11.12
C VAL A 35 13.89 0.98 -10.39
N ARG A 36 15.08 1.13 -10.98
CA ARG A 36 16.23 1.80 -10.34
C ARG A 36 16.06 3.32 -10.19
N PHE A 37 15.18 3.93 -10.96
CA PHE A 37 14.98 5.39 -10.98
C PHE A 37 13.69 5.81 -10.28
N ASN A 38 12.81 4.87 -9.97
CA ASN A 38 11.62 5.13 -9.22
C ASN A 38 11.95 5.40 -7.75
N ALA A 39 11.26 6.37 -7.16
CA ALA A 39 11.40 6.66 -5.74
C ALA A 39 11.01 5.42 -4.90
N PRO A 40 11.80 5.05 -3.87
CA PRO A 40 11.53 3.87 -3.07
C PRO A 40 10.19 3.99 -2.33
N LEU A 41 9.54 2.85 -2.06
CA LEU A 41 8.31 2.82 -1.27
C LEU A 41 8.61 2.73 0.24
N PRO A 42 7.88 3.48 1.07
CA PRO A 42 8.06 3.44 2.51
C PRO A 42 7.47 2.14 3.08
N ILE A 43 8.25 1.47 3.93
CA ILE A 43 7.79 0.30 4.68
C ILE A 43 8.12 0.43 6.16
N LYS A 44 7.27 -0.12 7.02
CA LYS A 44 7.57 -0.39 8.42
C LYS A 44 7.56 -1.88 8.69
N LYS A 45 8.07 -2.26 9.86
CA LYS A 45 8.05 -3.63 10.36
C LYS A 45 7.32 -3.65 11.69
N ASN A 46 6.33 -4.52 11.82
CA ASN A 46 5.72 -4.86 13.10
C ASN A 46 5.95 -6.36 13.36
N GLY A 47 6.63 -6.68 14.46
CA GLY A 47 7.08 -8.05 14.73
C GLY A 47 7.95 -8.62 13.60
N GLY A 48 7.49 -9.70 12.98
CA GLY A 48 8.17 -10.36 11.85
C GLY A 48 7.75 -9.86 10.47
N GLU A 49 6.73 -9.02 10.37
CA GLU A 49 6.06 -8.68 9.12
C GLU A 49 6.39 -7.25 8.67
N ALA A 50 6.81 -7.10 7.41
CA ALA A 50 6.99 -5.81 6.78
C ALA A 50 5.71 -5.40 6.06
N PHE A 51 5.36 -4.12 6.08
CA PHE A 51 4.15 -3.59 5.44
C PHE A 51 4.39 -2.19 4.88
N LEU A 52 3.62 -1.83 3.84
CA LEU A 52 3.63 -0.49 3.25
C LEU A 52 2.99 0.51 4.21
N THR A 53 3.65 1.63 4.47
CA THR A 53 2.99 2.78 5.14
C THR A 53 2.32 3.70 4.13
N ASP A 54 2.82 3.75 2.89
CA ASP A 54 2.20 4.40 1.73
C ASP A 54 2.71 3.72 0.44
N GLY A 55 2.18 4.13 -0.71
CA GLY A 55 2.66 3.74 -2.03
C GLY A 55 1.95 2.53 -2.63
N HIS A 56 0.82 2.08 -2.06
CA HIS A 56 0.06 0.91 -2.52
C HIS A 56 -0.31 0.98 -3.99
N THR A 57 -0.66 2.15 -4.52
CA THR A 57 -0.92 2.31 -5.97
C THR A 57 0.33 2.02 -6.81
N ARG A 58 1.52 2.48 -6.39
CA ARG A 58 2.77 2.19 -7.11
C ARG A 58 3.20 0.73 -6.95
N ALA A 59 3.03 0.16 -5.76
CA ALA A 59 3.26 -1.26 -5.52
C ALA A 59 2.36 -2.13 -6.42
N PHE A 60 1.09 -1.75 -6.56
CA PHE A 60 0.14 -2.42 -7.45
C PHE A 60 0.58 -2.31 -8.92
N LEU A 61 0.99 -1.12 -9.38
CA LEU A 61 1.49 -0.94 -10.74
C LEU A 61 2.78 -1.74 -11.04
N TYR A 62 3.66 -1.93 -10.05
CA TYR A 62 4.79 -2.85 -10.18
C TYR A 62 4.32 -4.30 -10.38
N SER A 63 3.38 -4.75 -9.56
CA SER A 63 2.82 -6.11 -9.68
C SER A 63 2.12 -6.34 -11.03
N GLU A 64 1.32 -5.37 -11.49
CA GLU A 64 0.67 -5.42 -12.81
C GLU A 64 1.69 -5.55 -13.95
N ALA A 65 2.84 -4.88 -13.81
CA ALA A 65 3.96 -4.99 -14.74
C ALA A 65 4.85 -6.24 -14.51
N LYS A 66 4.45 -7.16 -13.63
CA LYS A 66 5.18 -8.39 -13.26
C LYS A 66 6.58 -8.12 -12.69
N ILE A 67 6.76 -6.99 -12.01
CA ILE A 67 7.96 -6.64 -11.28
C ILE A 67 7.75 -6.93 -9.79
N SER A 68 8.40 -7.97 -9.26
CA SER A 68 8.31 -8.29 -7.83
C SER A 68 9.35 -7.58 -6.97
N VAL A 69 10.55 -7.30 -7.50
CA VAL A 69 11.64 -6.70 -6.73
C VAL A 69 11.63 -5.19 -6.91
N ILE A 70 11.32 -4.46 -5.83
CA ILE A 70 11.08 -3.00 -5.86
C ILE A 70 12.02 -2.25 -4.90
N PRO A 71 12.31 -0.97 -5.16
CA PRO A 71 13.04 -0.13 -4.22
C PRO A 71 12.15 0.23 -3.03
N VAL A 72 12.65 0.04 -1.81
CA VAL A 72 11.97 0.36 -0.55
C VAL A 72 12.92 1.02 0.44
N TYR A 73 12.35 1.60 1.50
CA TYR A 73 13.11 2.09 2.64
C TYR A 73 12.34 1.90 3.95
N TRP A 74 13.08 1.81 5.06
CA TRP A 74 12.47 1.80 6.39
C TRP A 74 11.97 3.18 6.76
N ASP A 75 10.64 3.31 6.85
CA ASP A 75 9.96 4.53 7.23
C ASP A 75 10.20 4.83 8.71
N THR A 76 10.82 5.97 8.97
CA THR A 76 11.25 6.44 10.29
C THR A 76 10.31 7.48 10.87
N ASP A 77 9.25 7.84 10.14
CA ASP A 77 8.29 8.84 10.60
C ASP A 77 7.52 8.31 11.82
N ASP A 78 7.13 9.25 12.69
CA ASP A 78 6.27 8.96 13.83
C ASP A 78 4.84 8.78 13.32
N LEU A 79 4.39 7.52 13.29
CA LEU A 79 3.14 7.11 12.68
C LEU A 79 2.25 6.49 13.74
N ASP A 80 0.94 6.66 13.61
CA ASP A 80 -0.06 5.99 14.45
C ASP A 80 -0.03 4.48 14.19
N MET A 81 0.76 3.76 15.00
CA MET A 81 0.95 2.32 14.84
C MET A 81 -0.31 1.52 15.16
N ASP A 82 -1.22 2.06 15.98
CA ASP A 82 -2.48 1.39 16.32
C ASP A 82 -3.43 1.41 15.11
N LEU A 83 -3.47 2.52 14.37
CA LEU A 83 -4.17 2.59 13.09
C LEU A 83 -3.60 1.59 12.08
N TYR A 84 -2.28 1.51 11.90
CA TYR A 84 -1.69 0.54 10.98
C TYR A 84 -1.93 -0.90 11.41
N GLN A 85 -1.89 -1.20 12.72
CA GLN A 85 -2.20 -2.52 13.24
C GLN A 85 -3.65 -2.92 12.91
N THR A 86 -4.58 -1.98 13.06
CA THR A 86 -5.99 -2.12 12.68
C THR A 86 -6.15 -2.37 11.16
N CYS A 87 -5.48 -1.57 10.33
CA CYS A 87 -5.49 -1.74 8.88
C CYS A 87 -4.96 -3.12 8.43
N LEU A 88 -3.87 -3.59 9.05
CA LEU A 88 -3.32 -4.93 8.80
C LEU A 88 -4.29 -6.04 9.20
N GLU A 89 -5.02 -5.87 10.31
CA GLU A 89 -6.05 -6.82 10.73
C GLU A 89 -7.22 -6.88 9.77
N TRP A 90 -7.68 -5.75 9.25
CA TRP A 90 -8.70 -5.75 8.21
C TRP A 90 -8.22 -6.44 6.94
N CYS A 91 -6.99 -6.17 6.50
CA CYS A 91 -6.40 -6.84 5.35
C CYS A 91 -6.38 -8.36 5.55
N ARG A 92 -5.97 -8.85 6.72
CA ARG A 92 -6.02 -10.29 7.04
C ARG A 92 -7.44 -10.85 7.04
N LYS A 93 -8.41 -10.16 7.65
CA LYS A 93 -9.82 -10.58 7.71
C LYS A 93 -10.46 -10.65 6.33
N GLU A 94 -10.12 -9.71 5.46
CA GLU A 94 -10.65 -9.63 4.09
C GLU A 94 -9.79 -10.39 3.06
N GLN A 95 -8.80 -11.16 3.53
CA GLN A 95 -7.90 -11.96 2.69
C GLN A 95 -7.11 -11.13 1.66
N VAL A 96 -6.77 -9.89 2.02
CA VAL A 96 -5.83 -9.03 1.30
C VAL A 96 -4.44 -9.24 1.91
N ILE A 97 -3.67 -10.17 1.34
CA ILE A 97 -2.40 -10.66 1.89
C ILE A 97 -1.20 -10.12 1.10
N PHE A 98 -1.37 -9.94 -0.21
CA PHE A 98 -0.39 -9.41 -1.13
C PHE A 98 -1.00 -8.25 -1.92
N ILE A 99 -0.13 -7.45 -2.55
CA ILE A 99 -0.60 -6.30 -3.33
C ILE A 99 -1.50 -6.71 -4.51
N ASP A 100 -1.30 -7.91 -5.05
CA ASP A 100 -2.08 -8.49 -6.15
C ASP A 100 -3.55 -8.71 -5.76
N ASP A 101 -3.84 -8.91 -4.47
CA ASP A 101 -5.20 -9.09 -3.96
C ASP A 101 -6.04 -7.81 -4.09
N LEU A 102 -5.40 -6.67 -4.38
CA LEU A 102 -6.07 -5.40 -4.66
C LEU A 102 -6.59 -5.25 -6.09
N LYS A 103 -6.25 -6.17 -7.01
CA LYS A 103 -6.67 -6.09 -8.42
C LYS A 103 -8.20 -6.02 -8.59
N ASP A 104 -8.93 -6.71 -7.73
CA ASP A 104 -10.40 -6.78 -7.73
C ASP A 104 -11.03 -5.79 -6.72
N ARG A 105 -10.21 -4.90 -6.15
CA ARG A 105 -10.60 -3.94 -5.09
C ARG A 105 -10.28 -2.50 -5.50
N ILE A 106 -10.43 -2.20 -6.78
CA ILE A 106 -10.26 -0.85 -7.34
C ILE A 106 -11.63 -0.17 -7.35
N LEU A 107 -11.73 0.98 -6.70
CA LEU A 107 -12.98 1.74 -6.55
C LEU A 107 -12.90 3.08 -7.29
N PRO A 108 -14.03 3.59 -7.84
CA PRO A 108 -14.14 5.00 -8.21
C PRO A 108 -13.82 5.91 -7.02
N HIS A 109 -13.25 7.09 -7.28
CA HIS A 109 -12.73 7.98 -6.23
C HIS A 109 -13.73 8.26 -5.10
N GLU A 110 -14.97 8.65 -5.42
CA GLU A 110 -16.01 8.90 -4.40
C GLU A 110 -16.32 7.67 -3.53
N GLN A 111 -16.22 6.46 -4.09
CA GLN A 111 -16.43 5.22 -3.32
C GLN A 111 -15.20 4.87 -2.49
N PHE A 112 -13.99 5.12 -3.01
CA PHE A 112 -12.75 4.96 -2.26
C PHE A 112 -12.72 5.88 -1.04
N GLU A 113 -13.13 7.15 -1.18
CA GLU A 113 -13.24 8.08 -0.05
C GLU A 113 -14.16 7.53 1.04
N LYS A 114 -15.36 7.08 0.68
CA LYS A 114 -16.36 6.54 1.63
C LYS A 114 -15.95 5.21 2.26
N GLN A 115 -15.43 4.28 1.46
CA GLN A 115 -15.19 2.91 1.93
C GLN A 115 -13.82 2.73 2.59
N TRP A 116 -12.85 3.56 2.23
CA TRP A 116 -11.49 3.47 2.77
C TRP A 116 -11.15 4.66 3.65
N ILE A 117 -11.21 5.89 3.12
CA ILE A 117 -10.74 7.08 3.85
C ILE A 117 -11.61 7.34 5.10
N GLU A 118 -12.93 7.31 4.96
CA GLU A 118 -13.85 7.49 6.09
C GLU A 118 -13.77 6.34 7.10
N ARG A 119 -13.48 5.11 6.66
CA ARG A 119 -13.24 3.97 7.56
C ARG A 119 -11.99 4.22 8.42
N CYS A 120 -10.85 4.50 7.79
CA CYS A 120 -9.63 4.85 8.53
C CYS A 120 -9.84 6.04 9.48
N ALA A 121 -10.60 7.07 9.07
CA ALA A 121 -10.91 8.21 9.91
C ALA A 121 -11.79 7.86 11.13
N ARG A 122 -12.67 6.85 11.02
CA ARG A 122 -13.46 6.33 12.14
C ARG A 122 -12.63 5.48 13.10
N ALA A 123 -11.70 4.67 12.59
CA ALA A 123 -10.75 3.94 13.44
C ALA A 123 -9.93 4.87 14.34
N VAL A 124 -9.43 5.99 13.82
CA VAL A 124 -8.70 6.99 14.62
C VAL A 124 -9.56 7.58 15.76
N LYS A 125 -10.88 7.60 15.59
CA LYS A 125 -11.85 8.07 16.61
C LYS A 125 -12.35 6.96 17.53
N GLY A 126 -12.01 5.70 17.27
CA GLY A 126 -12.55 4.53 18.00
C GLY A 126 -14.00 4.19 17.65
N GLU A 127 -14.44 4.50 16.42
CA GLU A 127 -15.82 4.36 15.94
C GLU A 127 -16.02 3.24 14.90
N ASP A 128 -15.05 2.35 14.74
CA ASP A 128 -15.01 1.31 13.68
C ASP A 128 -15.44 -0.09 14.13
#